data_AF-A0A3L7WXJ2-F1
#
_entry.id   AF-A0A3L7WXJ2-F1
#
_cell.length_a   1.000
_cell.length_b   1.000
_cell.length_c   1.000
_cell.angle_alpha   90.00
_cell.angle_beta   90.00
_cell.angle_gamma   90.00
#
_symmetry.space_group_name_H-M   'P 1'
#
loop_
_entity.id
_entity.type
_entity.pdbx_description
1 polymer ?
#
loop_
_entity_poly.entity_id
_entity_poly.type
_entity_poly.pdbx_seq_one_letter_code
_entity_poly.pdbx_strand_id
1 'polypeptide(L)'
;MTKMLRGKISVGMFPDEKVVTINDSSGIGIVLVASASLISGDSVRVQVIDSQDGKSLVLLPGDVFGSGRTVTVRDTELAEIG
;
A
#
# COMPACT_ATOMS: atom_id res chain seq x y z
N MET A 1 16.78 -0.38 -6.87
CA MET A 1 16.37 -1.73 -7.31
C MET A 1 14.87 -1.83 -7.10
N THR A 2 14.08 -2.16 -8.12
CA THR A 2 12.61 -2.10 -8.04
C THR A 2 12.05 -3.39 -7.45
N LYS A 3 11.26 -3.29 -6.36
CA LYS A 3 10.65 -4.43 -5.65
C LYS A 3 9.14 -4.42 -5.86
N MET A 4 8.56 -5.57 -6.21
CA MET A 4 7.11 -5.73 -6.31
C MET A 4 6.58 -6.37 -5.03
N LEU A 5 5.56 -5.76 -4.42
CA LEU A 5 4.93 -6.25 -3.21
C LEU A 5 3.45 -6.51 -3.47
N ARG A 6 2.89 -7.54 -2.83
CA ARG A 6 1.46 -7.85 -2.90
C ARG A 6 0.78 -7.35 -1.63
N GLY A 7 -0.24 -6.54 -1.80
CA GLY A 7 -1.13 -6.08 -0.74
C GLY A 7 -2.48 -6.79 -0.76
N LYS A 8 -3.07 -6.96 0.42
CA LYS A 8 -4.45 -7.38 0.62
C LYS A 8 -5.32 -6.15 0.84
N ILE A 9 -6.51 -6.16 0.26
CA ILE A 9 -7.52 -5.12 0.48
C ILE A 9 -8.55 -5.65 1.48
N SER A 10 -8.87 -4.87 2.50
CA SER A 10 -9.92 -5.16 3.48
C SER A 10 -10.85 -3.97 3.68
N VAL A 11 -11.98 -4.20 4.34
CA VAL A 11 -12.86 -3.11 4.78
C VAL A 11 -12.16 -2.33 5.90
N GLY A 12 -12.31 -1.00 5.89
CA GLY A 12 -11.79 -0.13 6.94
C GLY A 12 -12.67 -0.10 8.18
N MET A 13 -12.34 0.81 9.10
CA MET A 13 -13.13 1.05 10.30
C MET A 13 -14.48 1.69 9.94
N PHE A 14 -14.52 2.51 8.89
CA PHE A 14 -15.73 3.13 8.39
C PHE A 14 -16.27 2.43 7.12
N PRO A 15 -17.61 2.45 6.88
CA PRO A 15 -18.22 1.73 5.76
C PRO A 15 -17.72 2.15 4.39
N ASP A 16 -17.27 3.39 4.26
CA ASP A 16 -16.74 4.01 3.04
C ASP A 16 -15.22 4.00 2.98
N GLU A 17 -14.55 3.23 3.84
CA GLU A 17 -13.11 3.03 3.82
C GLU A 17 -12.69 1.63 3.36
N LYS A 18 -11.57 1.59 2.66
CA LYS A 18 -10.81 0.38 2.38
C LYS A 18 -9.40 0.54 2.91
N VAL A 19 -8.87 -0.54 3.45
CA VAL A 19 -7.51 -0.63 3.96
C VAL A 19 -6.71 -1.54 3.04
N VAL A 20 -5.53 -1.10 2.65
CA VAL A 20 -4.58 -1.88 1.86
C VAL A 20 -3.37 -2.18 2.72
N THR A 21 -3.16 -3.45 3.01
CA THR A 21 -2.02 -3.92 3.78
C THR A 21 -1.02 -4.61 2.85
N ILE A 22 0.22 -4.11 2.78
CA ILE A 22 1.27 -4.65 1.90
C ILE A 22 2.46 -5.06 2.76
N ASN A 23 2.73 -6.37 2.83
CA ASN A 23 3.86 -6.89 3.59
C ASN A 23 5.06 -7.15 2.68
N ASP A 24 6.23 -6.77 3.15
CA ASP A 24 7.49 -7.10 2.53
C ASP A 24 8.04 -8.45 3.05
N SER A 25 9.08 -8.96 2.40
CA SER A 25 9.75 -10.23 2.76
C SER A 25 10.38 -10.25 4.16
N SER A 26 10.49 -9.10 4.80
CA SER A 26 11.11 -8.86 6.08
C SER A 26 10.07 -8.70 7.20
N GLY A 27 8.77 -8.81 6.88
CA GLY A 27 7.66 -8.64 7.82
C GLY A 27 7.08 -7.22 7.86
N ILE A 28 7.71 -6.27 7.17
CA ILE A 28 7.40 -4.84 7.23
C ILE A 28 6.15 -4.54 6.37
N GLY A 29 5.08 -4.00 6.96
CA GLY A 29 3.73 -3.86 6.39
C GLY A 29 3.25 -2.42 6.14
N ILE A 30 3.12 -1.96 4.88
CA ILE A 30 2.46 -0.69 4.54
C ILE A 30 0.97 -0.81 4.82
N VAL A 31 0.38 0.14 5.55
CA VAL A 31 -1.08 0.29 5.65
C VAL A 31 -1.52 1.59 4.97
N LEU A 32 -2.33 1.47 3.92
CA LEU A 32 -2.96 2.61 3.26
C LEU A 32 -4.46 2.59 3.56
N VAL A 33 -5.00 3.73 3.98
CA VAL A 33 -6.44 3.93 4.13
C VAL A 33 -6.90 4.86 3.01
N ALA A 34 -7.92 4.45 2.26
CA ALA A 34 -8.53 5.30 1.26
C ALA A 34 -10.04 5.07 1.19
N SER A 35 -10.74 6.01 0.56
CA SER A 35 -12.17 5.84 0.30
C SER A 35 -12.41 4.59 -0.55
N ALA A 36 -13.45 3.83 -0.22
CA ALA A 36 -13.91 2.66 -0.96
C ALA A 36 -14.24 2.98 -2.42
N SER A 37 -14.59 4.23 -2.72
CA SER A 37 -14.80 4.70 -4.10
C SER A 37 -13.52 4.73 -4.95
N LEU A 38 -12.35 4.78 -4.29
CA LEU A 38 -11.04 4.89 -4.94
C LEU A 38 -10.34 3.54 -5.09
N ILE A 39 -10.82 2.47 -4.46
CA ILE A 39 -10.17 1.15 -4.46
C ILE A 39 -11.12 0.12 -5.05
N SER A 40 -10.69 -0.54 -6.12
CA SER A 40 -11.40 -1.69 -6.70
C SER A 40 -10.59 -2.98 -6.56
N GLY A 41 -11.27 -4.08 -6.19
CA GLY A 41 -10.68 -5.42 -6.06
C GLY A 41 -10.30 -5.84 -4.64
N ASP A 42 -9.81 -7.08 -4.52
CA ASP A 42 -9.52 -7.75 -3.23
C ASP A 42 -8.02 -7.81 -2.89
N SER A 43 -7.16 -7.54 -3.88
CA SER A 43 -5.72 -7.48 -3.68
C SER A 43 -5.09 -6.52 -4.68
N VAL A 44 -3.92 -5.99 -4.35
CA VAL A 44 -3.18 -5.06 -5.21
C VAL A 44 -1.71 -5.43 -5.28
N ARG A 45 -1.05 -5.11 -6.38
CA ARG A 45 0.41 -5.18 -6.48
C ARG A 45 0.96 -3.76 -6.52
N VAL A 46 1.84 -3.44 -5.61
CA VAL A 46 2.50 -2.13 -5.58
C VAL A 46 3.97 -2.29 -5.94
N GLN A 47 4.54 -1.23 -6.49
CA GLN A 47 5.94 -1.20 -6.85
C GLN A 47 6.67 -0.21 -5.93
N VAL A 48 7.69 -0.69 -5.22
CA VAL A 48 8.62 0.18 -4.49
C VAL A 48 9.66 0.66 -5.49
N ILE A 49 9.68 1.97 -5.73
CA ILE A 49 10.55 2.62 -6.70
C ILE A 49 11.91 2.91 -6.06
N ASP A 50 11.88 3.50 -4.87
CA ASP A 50 13.08 3.88 -4.11
C ASP A 50 12.79 3.82 -2.60
N SER A 51 13.85 3.62 -1.81
CA SER A 51 13.79 3.63 -0.35
C SER A 51 15.06 4.29 0.20
N GLN A 52 14.90 5.40 0.92
CA GLN A 52 16.00 6.16 1.54
C GLN A 52 15.57 6.72 2.89
N ASP A 53 16.51 6.71 3.85
CA ASP A 53 16.36 7.37 5.16
C ASP A 53 15.06 7.05 5.91
N GLY A 54 14.67 5.77 5.91
CA GLY A 54 13.46 5.37 6.61
C GLY A 54 12.18 5.83 5.90
N LYS A 55 12.21 6.03 4.58
CA LYS A 55 11.05 6.35 3.75
C LYS A 55 11.10 5.59 2.44
N SER A 56 9.94 5.19 1.97
CA SER A 56 9.79 4.45 0.72
C SER A 56 8.86 5.19 -0.25
N LEU A 57 9.30 5.32 -1.50
CA LEU A 57 8.51 5.81 -2.63
C LEU A 57 7.80 4.64 -3.29
N VAL A 58 6.47 4.65 -3.25
CA VAL A 58 5.63 3.56 -3.72
C VAL A 58 4.72 4.02 -4.84
N LEU A 59 4.63 3.21 -5.90
CA LEU A 59 3.67 3.35 -6.97
C LEU A 59 2.46 2.44 -6.72
N LEU A 60 1.31 3.08 -6.60
CA LEU A 60 0.00 2.45 -6.55
C LEU A 60 -0.55 2.32 -7.98
N PRO A 61 -1.04 1.14 -8.38
CA PRO A 61 -1.44 0.91 -9.76
C PRO A 61 -2.82 1.52 -10.03
N GLY A 62 -3.03 2.03 -11.25
CA GLY A 62 -4.23 2.77 -11.61
C GLY A 62 -5.48 1.92 -11.85
N ASP A 63 -5.33 0.64 -12.14
CA ASP A 63 -6.45 -0.31 -12.20
C ASP A 63 -7.15 -0.46 -10.84
N VAL A 64 -6.39 -0.41 -9.75
CA VAL A 64 -6.94 -0.45 -8.38
C VAL A 64 -7.31 0.93 -7.87
N PHE A 65 -6.44 1.93 -8.11
CA PHE A 65 -6.54 3.28 -7.53
C PHE A 65 -7.04 4.38 -8.49
N GLY A 66 -7.69 3.99 -9.59
CA GLY A 66 -8.28 4.85 -10.62
C GLY A 66 -7.29 5.52 -11.58
N SER A 67 -6.32 6.27 -11.07
CA SER A 67 -5.35 7.06 -11.88
C SER A 67 -3.89 6.69 -11.63
N GLY A 68 -3.64 5.77 -10.70
CA GLY A 68 -2.31 5.47 -10.19
C GLY A 68 -1.79 6.63 -9.37
N ARG A 69 -1.03 6.33 -8.31
CA ARG A 69 -0.49 7.38 -7.44
C ARG A 69 0.90 7.01 -6.99
N THR A 70 1.76 8.02 -6.92
CA THR A 70 3.06 7.89 -6.26
C THR A 70 2.93 8.49 -4.87
N VAL A 71 3.23 7.71 -3.85
CA VAL A 71 3.14 8.13 -2.44
C VAL A 71 4.46 7.85 -1.73
N THR A 72 4.83 8.74 -0.81
CA THR A 72 5.95 8.52 0.11
C THR A 72 5.39 8.07 1.45
N VAL A 73 5.83 6.92 1.93
CA VAL A 73 5.44 6.37 3.23
C VAL A 73 6.67 6.31 4.14
N ARG A 74 6.48 6.50 5.45
CA ARG A 74 7.58 6.28 6.41
C ARG A 74 7.80 4.80 6.60
N ASP A 75 9.04 4.39 6.76
CA ASP A 75 9.41 3.00 6.99
C ASP A 75 8.88 2.49 8.35
N THR A 76 8.60 3.39 9.30
CA THR A 76 7.95 3.05 10.58
C THR A 76 6.43 2.91 10.48
N GLU A 77 5.82 3.50 9.46
CA GLU A 77 4.41 3.29 9.09
C GLU A 77 4.26 2.02 8.23
N LEU A 78 5.38 1.39 7.91
CA LEU A 78 5.45 0.02 7.39
C LEU A 78 5.41 -1.02 8.55
N ALA A 79 4.64 -0.78 9.61
CA ALA A 79 4.71 -1.60 10.81
C ALA A 79 4.36 -3.08 10.54
N GLU A 80 5.16 -3.98 11.14
CA GLU A 80 4.92 -5.42 11.20
C GLU A 80 3.53 -5.70 11.79
N ILE A 81 2.72 -6.47 11.07
CA ILE A 81 1.56 -7.15 11.66
C ILE A 81 2.04 -8.54 12.05
N GLY A 82 2.25 -8.74 13.35
CA GLY A 82 2.32 -10.07 13.98
C GLY A 82 0.97 -10.77 13.99
#